data_AF-A0A969E5I8-F1
#
_entry.id   AF-A0A969E5I8-F1
#
_cell.length_a   1.000
_cell.length_b   1.000
_cell.length_c   1.000
_cell.angle_alpha   90.00
_cell.angle_beta   90.00
_cell.angle_gamma   90.00
#
_symmetry.space_group_name_H-M   'P 1'
#
loop_
_entity.id
_entity.type
_entity.pdbx_description
1 polymer ?
#
loop_
_entity_poly.entity_id
_entity_poly.type
_entity_poly.pdbx_seq_one_letter_code
_entity_poly.pdbx_strand_id
1 'polypeptide(L)'
;MPSIGKNVCHDGQKTIVVGMDFRKPKLAEYITGANTLTGIVDFLNNFRPLATLIKPIEGDPNLFYVDCGKIPRYPSEIMMADKMKDFFADLIQNYDHIIVDGAPIGIVSDSFQLSEFIDQTVLVARFGYTSHKILRMLNDVFSEKNYRE
;
A
#
# COMPACT_ATOMS: atom_id res chain seq x y z
N MET A 1 3.50 2.83 9.25
CA MET A 1 4.01 2.89 7.87
C MET A 1 4.91 4.10 7.59
N PRO A 2 4.54 5.37 7.88
CA PRO A 2 5.36 6.53 7.46
C PRO A 2 6.78 6.54 8.03
N SER A 3 6.93 6.13 9.29
CA SER A 3 8.23 5.99 9.95
C SER A 3 9.10 4.89 9.33
N ILE A 4 8.52 3.82 8.80
CA ILE A 4 9.28 2.75 8.12
C ILE A 4 9.83 3.28 6.81
N GLY A 5 9.03 4.00 6.02
CA GLY A 5 9.49 4.60 4.77
C GLY A 5 10.67 5.56 4.95
N LYS A 6 10.65 6.38 6.00
CA LYS A 6 11.79 7.24 6.33
C LYS A 6 13.06 6.49 6.72
N ASN A 7 12.94 5.34 7.38
CA ASN A 7 14.11 4.56 7.81
C ASN A 7 14.67 3.63 6.71
N VAL A 8 13.84 3.22 5.75
CA VAL A 8 14.28 2.41 4.59
C VAL A 8 14.91 3.28 3.50
N CYS A 9 14.56 4.57 3.46
CA CYS A 9 15.19 5.54 2.55
C CYS A 9 16.67 5.75 2.94
N HIS A 10 17.56 5.01 2.30
CA HIS A 10 19.01 5.22 2.37
C HIS A 10 19.46 6.20 1.29
N ASP A 11 20.61 6.83 1.53
CA ASP A 11 21.12 7.93 0.72
C ASP A 11 21.23 7.52 -0.76
N GLY A 12 20.47 8.19 -1.62
CA GLY A 12 20.45 7.97 -3.08
C GLY A 12 19.38 7.02 -3.65
N GLN A 13 18.62 6.29 -2.83
CA GLN A 13 17.59 5.35 -3.32
C GLN A 13 16.19 5.97 -3.34
N LYS A 14 15.47 5.84 -4.45
CA LYS A 14 14.09 6.33 -4.60
C LYS A 14 13.12 5.36 -3.94
N THR A 15 12.38 5.85 -2.95
CA THR A 15 11.37 5.08 -2.22
C THR A 15 9.99 5.68 -2.42
N ILE A 16 8.97 4.85 -2.67
CA ILE A 16 7.57 5.28 -2.72
C ILE A 16 6.72 4.56 -1.67
N VAL A 17 5.86 5.32 -0.98
CA VAL A 17 4.82 4.80 -0.09
C VAL A 17 3.47 4.84 -0.77
N VAL A 18 2.80 3.70 -0.87
CA VAL A 18 1.56 3.50 -1.60
C VAL A 18 0.41 3.21 -0.64
N GLY A 19 -0.63 4.04 -0.65
CA GLY A 19 -1.83 3.85 0.16
C GLY A 19 -2.81 2.90 -0.51
N MET A 20 -2.86 1.65 -0.07
CA MET A 20 -3.74 0.59 -0.60
C MET A 20 -4.91 0.23 0.35
N ASP A 21 -5.20 1.06 1.35
CA ASP A 21 -6.44 0.96 2.11
C ASP A 21 -7.56 1.75 1.42
N PHE A 22 -8.26 1.09 0.50
CA PHE A 22 -9.44 1.65 -0.19
C PHE A 22 -10.69 1.76 0.69
N ARG A 23 -10.65 1.37 1.97
CA ARG A 23 -11.81 1.42 2.88
C ARG A 23 -11.72 2.59 3.85
N LYS A 24 -10.53 2.81 4.41
CA LYS A 24 -10.23 3.86 5.39
C LYS A 24 -8.81 4.41 5.14
N PRO A 25 -8.57 5.10 4.00
CA PRO A 25 -7.26 5.65 3.71
C PRO A 25 -6.84 6.67 4.76
N LYS A 26 -5.58 6.58 5.19
CA LYS A 26 -4.98 7.50 6.15
C LYS A 26 -3.59 7.97 5.76
N LEU A 27 -3.04 7.47 4.64
CA LEU A 27 -1.65 7.73 4.28
C LEU A 27 -1.41 9.24 4.06
N ALA A 28 -2.25 9.90 3.27
CA ALA A 28 -2.13 11.34 3.03
C ALA A 28 -2.27 12.17 4.32
N GLU A 29 -3.21 11.80 5.20
CA GLU A 29 -3.39 12.43 6.50
C GLU A 29 -2.13 12.28 7.36
N TYR A 30 -1.53 11.10 7.42
CA TYR A 30 -0.31 10.86 8.18
C TYR A 30 0.93 11.59 7.65
N ILE A 31 1.00 11.83 6.33
CA ILE A 31 2.14 12.48 5.70
C ILE A 31 2.00 14.01 5.72
N THR A 32 0.81 14.51 5.38
CA THR A 32 0.59 15.95 5.12
C THR A 32 -0.29 16.65 6.16
N GLY A 33 -0.93 15.90 7.06
CA GLY A 33 -1.95 16.43 7.97
C GLY A 33 -3.32 16.65 7.30
N ALA A 34 -3.49 16.27 6.03
CA ALA A 34 -4.74 16.43 5.30
C ALA A 34 -5.07 15.21 4.42
N ASN A 35 -6.37 14.96 4.24
CA ASN A 35 -6.85 13.95 3.30
C ASN A 35 -6.74 14.43 1.85
N THR A 36 -6.71 13.48 0.90
CA THR A 36 -6.75 13.79 -0.53
C THR A 36 -7.91 13.07 -1.22
N LEU A 37 -8.52 13.74 -2.20
CA LEU A 37 -9.59 13.17 -3.03
C LEU A 37 -9.06 12.56 -4.33
N THR A 38 -7.78 12.79 -4.64
CA THR A 38 -7.13 12.33 -5.87
C THR A 38 -6.08 11.28 -5.55
N GLY A 39 -6.07 10.15 -6.26
CA GLY A 39 -5.13 9.07 -5.97
C GLY A 39 -5.22 7.90 -6.92
N ILE A 40 -4.80 6.72 -6.45
CA ILE A 40 -4.75 5.48 -7.22
C ILE A 40 -6.10 5.18 -7.92
N VAL A 41 -7.23 5.47 -7.26
CA VAL A 41 -8.56 5.28 -7.86
C VAL A 41 -8.75 6.11 -9.14
N ASP A 42 -8.23 7.33 -9.22
CA ASP A 42 -8.30 8.15 -10.43
C ASP A 42 -7.47 7.54 -11.57
N PHE A 43 -6.30 6.99 -11.25
CA PHE A 43 -5.47 6.29 -12.23
C PHE A 43 -6.21 5.07 -12.78
N LEU A 44 -6.75 4.23 -11.91
CA LEU A 44 -7.42 2.99 -12.29
C LEU A 44 -8.66 3.24 -13.17
N ASN A 45 -9.33 4.37 -12.97
CA ASN A 45 -10.47 4.80 -13.80
C ASN A 45 -10.09 5.61 -15.06
N ASN A 46 -8.80 5.73 -15.38
CA ASN A 46 -8.29 6.56 -16.50
C ASN A 46 -8.59 8.06 -16.38
N PHE A 47 -8.92 8.57 -15.20
CA PHE A 47 -9.21 9.99 -15.01
C PHE A 47 -7.93 10.84 -14.98
N ARG A 48 -6.82 10.28 -14.48
CA ARG A 48 -5.54 10.98 -14.36
C ARG A 48 -4.34 10.05 -14.62
N PRO A 49 -3.25 10.54 -15.22
CA PRO A 49 -2.00 9.79 -15.32
C PRO A 49 -1.35 9.58 -13.95
N LEU A 50 -0.71 8.42 -13.73
CA LEU A 50 -0.07 8.05 -12.46
C LEU A 50 0.98 9.08 -12.01
N ALA A 51 1.83 9.54 -12.91
CA ALA A 51 2.88 10.52 -12.62
C ALA A 51 2.36 11.82 -11.98
N THR A 52 1.10 12.20 -12.26
CA THR A 52 0.48 13.41 -11.69
C THR A 52 -0.09 13.23 -10.28
N LEU A 53 -0.20 11.97 -9.84
CA LEU A 53 -0.76 11.58 -8.55
C LEU A 53 0.32 11.32 -7.50
N ILE A 54 1.52 10.98 -7.95
CA ILE A 54 2.68 10.78 -7.09
C ILE A 54 3.21 12.14 -6.62
N LYS A 55 3.45 12.25 -5.33
CA LYS A 55 3.90 13.49 -4.68
C LYS A 55 5.18 13.23 -3.89
N PRO A 56 6.13 14.18 -3.87
CA PRO A 56 7.26 14.11 -2.95
C PRO A 56 6.79 14.29 -1.50
N ILE A 57 7.49 13.68 -0.55
CA ILE A 57 7.32 13.95 0.88
C ILE A 57 8.19 15.15 1.25
N GLU A 58 7.59 16.12 1.95
CA GLU A 58 8.30 17.32 2.39
C GLU A 58 9.45 16.97 3.34
N GLY A 59 10.63 17.52 3.04
CA GLY A 59 11.85 17.28 3.81
C GLY A 59 12.68 16.05 3.38
N ASP A 60 12.17 15.21 2.48
CA ASP A 60 12.84 13.95 2.07
C ASP A 60 12.89 13.84 0.53
N PRO A 61 13.99 14.21 -0.15
CA PRO A 61 14.04 14.38 -1.61
C PRO A 61 13.90 13.09 -2.42
N ASN A 62 14.18 11.94 -1.82
CA ASN A 62 14.07 10.63 -2.46
C ASN A 62 12.83 9.83 -2.02
N LEU A 63 11.95 10.45 -1.24
CA LEU A 63 10.77 9.79 -0.70
C LEU A 63 9.50 10.36 -1.32
N PHE A 64 8.69 9.47 -1.87
CA PHE A 64 7.48 9.80 -2.59
C PHE A 64 6.29 9.08 -1.98
N TYR A 65 5.09 9.55 -2.26
CA TYR A 65 3.87 8.86 -1.88
C TYR A 65 2.77 9.00 -2.92
N VAL A 66 1.89 8.02 -2.95
CA VAL A 66 0.61 8.08 -3.67
C VAL A 66 -0.46 7.48 -2.77
N ASP A 67 -1.53 8.24 -2.53
CA ASP A 67 -2.65 7.79 -1.69
C ASP A 67 -3.74 7.15 -2.55
N CYS A 68 -4.67 6.41 -1.94
CA CYS A 68 -5.74 5.77 -2.70
C CYS A 68 -6.68 6.80 -3.36
N GLY A 69 -6.80 7.99 -2.77
CA GLY A 69 -7.71 9.05 -3.19
C GLY A 69 -9.12 8.84 -2.66
N LYS A 70 -10.13 9.23 -3.43
CA LYS A 70 -11.53 9.06 -3.04
C LYS A 70 -11.87 7.57 -2.84
N ILE A 71 -12.43 7.25 -1.66
CA ILE A 71 -12.93 5.92 -1.33
C ILE A 71 -13.91 5.44 -2.42
N PRO A 72 -13.62 4.34 -3.12
CA PRO A 72 -14.49 3.79 -4.15
C PRO A 72 -15.71 3.12 -3.53
N ARG A 73 -16.79 3.00 -4.31
CA ARG A 73 -18.01 2.31 -3.87
C ARG A 73 -17.76 0.81 -3.61
N TYR A 74 -16.91 0.19 -4.41
CA TYR A 74 -16.58 -1.24 -4.35
C TYR A 74 -15.05 -1.45 -4.29
N PRO A 75 -14.44 -1.42 -3.09
CA PRO A 75 -12.99 -1.55 -2.90
C PRO A 75 -12.35 -2.78 -3.54
N SER A 76 -12.98 -3.96 -3.41
CA SER A 76 -12.41 -5.21 -3.91
C SER A 76 -12.36 -5.26 -5.45
N GLU A 77 -13.30 -4.62 -6.16
CA GLU A 77 -13.28 -4.54 -7.63
C GLU A 77 -12.12 -3.69 -8.14
N ILE A 78 -11.81 -2.59 -7.45
CA ILE A 78 -10.69 -1.71 -7.78
C ILE A 78 -9.36 -2.48 -7.69
N MET A 79 -9.21 -3.37 -6.73
CA MET A 79 -7.99 -4.18 -6.57
C MET A 79 -7.84 -5.29 -7.61
N MET A 80 -8.95 -5.72 -8.21
CA MET A 80 -8.98 -6.74 -9.27
C MET A 80 -8.81 -6.16 -10.68
N ALA A 81 -8.76 -4.84 -10.82
CA ALA A 81 -8.59 -4.20 -12.12
C ALA A 81 -7.24 -4.61 -12.74
N ASP A 82 -7.24 -5.01 -14.01
CA ASP A 82 -6.01 -5.36 -14.73
C ASP A 82 -4.97 -4.23 -14.70
N LYS A 83 -5.46 -2.98 -14.68
CA LYS A 83 -4.66 -1.77 -14.58
C LYS A 83 -3.88 -1.65 -13.25
N MET A 84 -4.22 -2.45 -12.23
CA MET A 84 -3.41 -2.57 -11.01
C MET A 84 -2.05 -3.22 -11.30
N LYS A 85 -1.99 -4.14 -12.28
CA LYS A 85 -0.71 -4.73 -12.72
C LYS A 85 0.16 -3.67 -13.38
N ASP A 86 -0.42 -2.85 -14.24
CA ASP A 86 0.28 -1.73 -14.88
C ASP A 86 0.77 -0.70 -13.85
N PHE A 87 -0.05 -0.43 -12.82
CA PHE A 87 0.34 0.43 -11.71
C PHE A 87 1.62 -0.06 -11.03
N PHE A 88 1.66 -1.32 -10.59
CA PHE A 88 2.84 -1.87 -9.91
C PHE A 88 4.03 -2.01 -10.86
N ALA A 89 3.81 -2.38 -12.12
CA ALA A 89 4.87 -2.47 -13.12
C ALA A 89 5.57 -1.11 -13.35
N ASP A 90 4.81 -0.02 -13.40
CA ASP A 90 5.36 1.33 -13.50
C ASP A 90 6.19 1.69 -12.24
N LEU A 91 5.69 1.36 -11.05
CA LEU A 91 6.43 1.62 -9.81
C LEU A 91 7.76 0.83 -9.75
N ILE A 92 7.74 -0.45 -10.13
CA ILE A 92 8.92 -1.32 -10.13
C ILE A 92 10.01 -0.78 -11.07
N GLN A 93 9.62 -0.15 -12.19
CA GLN A 93 10.58 0.44 -13.12
C GLN A 93 11.21 1.74 -12.62
N ASN A 94 10.54 2.47 -11.72
CA ASN A 94 10.90 3.84 -11.36
C ASN A 94 11.41 4.02 -9.93
N TYR A 95 11.22 3.04 -9.05
CA TYR A 95 11.56 3.11 -7.62
C TYR A 95 12.37 1.89 -7.20
N ASP A 96 13.36 2.13 -6.34
CA ASP A 96 14.18 1.08 -5.75
C ASP A 96 13.41 0.33 -4.65
N HIS A 97 12.55 1.05 -3.92
CA HIS A 97 11.73 0.49 -2.83
C HIS A 97 10.27 0.94 -2.95
N ILE A 98 9.35 -0.02 -2.81
CA ILE A 98 7.90 0.21 -2.82
C ILE A 98 7.33 -0.28 -1.50
N ILE A 99 6.77 0.63 -0.71
CA ILE A 99 6.16 0.31 0.58
C ILE A 99 4.65 0.42 0.44
N VAL A 100 3.95 -0.70 0.61
CA VAL A 100 2.49 -0.75 0.48
C VAL A 100 1.83 -0.70 1.85
N ASP A 101 1.04 0.35 2.09
CA ASP A 101 0.17 0.49 3.26
C ASP A 101 -1.20 -0.15 2.96
N GLY A 102 -1.33 -1.44 3.28
CA GLY A 102 -2.54 -2.21 3.03
C GLY A 102 -3.56 -2.18 4.19
N ALA A 103 -4.81 -2.50 3.88
CA ALA A 103 -5.87 -2.64 4.88
C ALA A 103 -5.58 -3.77 5.91
N PRO A 104 -6.17 -3.72 7.13
CA PRO A 104 -5.98 -4.75 8.15
C PRO A 104 -6.42 -6.16 7.70
N ILE A 105 -5.50 -7.13 7.73
CA ILE A 105 -5.68 -8.49 7.18
C ILE A 105 -6.80 -9.30 7.87
N GLY A 106 -7.12 -9.03 9.14
CA GLY A 106 -8.06 -9.83 9.92
C GLY A 106 -9.55 -9.61 9.60
N ILE A 107 -9.90 -8.63 8.77
CA ILE A 107 -11.30 -8.25 8.50
C ILE A 107 -11.69 -8.48 7.03
N VAL A 108 -10.72 -8.57 6.10
CA VAL A 108 -11.03 -8.49 4.67
C VAL A 108 -10.08 -9.33 3.81
N SER A 109 -10.63 -9.95 2.76
CA SER A 109 -9.89 -10.66 1.71
C SER A 109 -8.85 -9.79 1.01
N ASP A 110 -9.12 -8.50 0.83
CA ASP A 110 -8.34 -7.46 0.14
C ASP A 110 -6.79 -7.57 0.34
N SER A 111 -6.31 -7.86 1.54
CA SER A 111 -4.86 -7.99 1.79
C SER A 111 -4.23 -9.22 1.13
N PHE A 112 -5.01 -10.25 0.79
CA PHE A 112 -4.53 -11.45 0.09
C PHE A 112 -4.40 -11.25 -1.42
N GLN A 113 -5.09 -10.30 -2.04
CA GLN A 113 -4.87 -9.98 -3.45
C GLN A 113 -3.60 -9.15 -3.62
N LEU A 114 -3.30 -8.27 -2.65
CA LEU A 114 -2.05 -7.51 -2.64
C LEU A 114 -0.81 -8.43 -2.58
N SER A 115 -0.94 -9.66 -2.06
CA SER A 115 0.20 -10.59 -1.99
C SER A 115 0.74 -10.98 -3.38
N GLU A 116 -0.05 -10.82 -4.46
CA GLU A 116 0.42 -11.09 -5.82
C GLU A 116 1.44 -10.04 -6.33
N PHE A 117 1.51 -8.88 -5.67
CA PHE A 117 2.37 -7.75 -6.04
C PHE A 117 3.48 -7.45 -5.03
N ILE A 118 3.57 -8.25 -3.96
CA ILE A 118 4.39 -7.97 -2.79
C ILE A 118 5.36 -9.13 -2.57
N ASP A 119 6.66 -8.84 -2.60
CA ASP A 119 7.71 -9.83 -2.31
C ASP A 119 7.74 -10.21 -0.82
N GLN A 120 7.50 -9.23 0.06
CA GLN A 120 7.61 -9.40 1.51
C GLN A 120 6.49 -8.68 2.25
N THR A 121 5.84 -9.38 3.18
CA THR A 121 4.75 -8.83 4.00
C THR A 121 5.18 -8.69 5.46
N VAL A 122 4.97 -7.51 6.03
CA VAL A 122 5.19 -7.24 7.46
C VAL A 122 3.85 -7.12 8.18
N LEU A 123 3.61 -8.00 9.17
CA LEU A 123 2.41 -7.94 10.01
C LEU A 123 2.67 -7.10 11.26
N VAL A 124 1.87 -6.05 11.46
CA VAL A 124 1.94 -5.20 12.66
C VAL A 124 0.83 -5.58 13.63
N ALA A 125 1.20 -6.01 14.85
CA ALA A 125 0.28 -6.39 15.91
C ALA A 125 0.32 -5.38 17.06
N ARG A 126 -0.85 -5.03 17.62
CA ARG A 126 -0.92 -4.13 18.77
C ARG A 126 -0.92 -4.91 20.07
N PHE A 127 0.07 -4.65 20.92
CA PHE A 127 0.15 -5.21 22.25
C PHE A 127 -1.12 -4.91 23.07
N GLY A 128 -1.64 -5.92 23.77
CA GLY A 128 -2.84 -5.83 24.60
C GLY A 128 -4.17 -5.71 23.84
N TYR A 129 -4.17 -5.69 22.50
CA TYR A 129 -5.38 -5.59 21.68
C TYR A 129 -5.51 -6.75 20.69
N THR A 130 -4.44 -7.10 19.98
CA THR A 130 -4.47 -8.19 19.01
C THR A 130 -4.37 -9.54 19.72
N SER A 131 -5.35 -10.42 19.50
CA SER A 131 -5.35 -11.75 20.13
C SER A 131 -4.28 -12.66 19.51
N HIS A 132 -3.63 -13.47 20.36
CA HIS A 132 -2.67 -14.48 19.91
C HIS A 132 -3.29 -15.50 18.95
N LYS A 133 -4.60 -15.79 19.09
CA LYS A 133 -5.32 -16.70 18.20
C LYS A 133 -5.35 -16.17 16.77
N ILE A 134 -5.63 -14.87 16.59
CA ILE A 134 -5.63 -14.23 15.27
C ILE A 134 -4.22 -14.24 14.68
N LEU A 135 -3.20 -13.95 15.47
CA LEU A 135 -1.80 -13.96 14.99
C LEU A 135 -1.37 -15.34 14.48
N ARG A 136 -1.72 -16.42 15.19
CA ARG A 136 -1.45 -17.79 14.74
C ARG A 136 -2.19 -18.11 13.44
N MET A 137 -3.49 -17.83 13.39
CA MET A 137 -4.29 -18.05 12.18
C MET A 137 -3.70 -17.32 10.97
N LEU A 138 -3.29 -16.06 11.12
CA LEU A 138 -2.65 -15.30 10.05
C LEU A 138 -1.31 -15.92 9.64
N ASN A 139 -0.47 -16.30 10.61
CA ASN A 139 0.80 -16.97 10.34
C ASN A 139 0.60 -18.26 9.54
N ASP A 140 -0.40 -19.07 9.91
CA ASP A 140 -0.72 -20.31 9.22
C ASP A 140 -1.12 -20.04 7.75
N VAL A 141 -2.02 -19.08 7.52
CA VAL A 141 -2.48 -18.72 6.16
C VAL A 141 -1.34 -18.18 5.28
N PHE A 142 -0.45 -17.34 5.82
CA PHE A 142 0.71 -16.84 5.06
C PHE A 142 1.79 -17.90 4.87
N SER A 143 1.97 -18.81 5.84
CA SER A 143 2.91 -19.92 5.69
C SER A 143 2.48 -20.91 4.60
N GLU A 144 1.18 -21.23 4.52
CA GLU A 144 0.65 -22.15 3.50
C GLU A 144 0.77 -21.59 2.06
N LYS A 145 0.64 -20.26 1.90
CA LYS A 145 0.83 -19.61 0.59
C LYS A 145 2.28 -19.66 0.09
N ASN A 146 3.26 -19.62 1.00
CA ASN A 146 4.68 -19.73 0.65
C ASN A 146 5.12 -21.14 0.20
N TYR A 147 4.26 -22.16 0.34
CA TYR A 147 4.53 -23.55 -0.12
C TYR A 147 3.94 -23.87 -1.50
N ARG A 148 3.34 -22.91 -2.19
CA ARG A 148 2.88 -23.07 -3.58
C ARG A 148 3.89 -22.41 -4.52
N GLU A 149 5.07 -23.03 -4.62
CA GLU A 149 6.00 -22.83 -5.75
C GLU A 149 5.60 -23.72 -6.94
#